data_AF-A0A2S5Z6R9-F1
#
_entry.id   AF-A0A2S5Z6R9-F1
#
_cell.length_a   1.000
_cell.length_b   1.000
_cell.length_c   1.000
_cell.angle_alpha   90.00
_cell.angle_beta   90.00
_cell.angle_gamma   90.00
#
_symmetry.space_group_name_H-M   'P 1'
#
loop_
_entity.id
_entity.type
_entity.pdbx_description
1 polymer ?
#
loop_
_entity_poly.entity_id
_entity_poly.type
_entity_poly.pdbx_seq_one_letter_code
_entity_poly.pdbx_strand_id
1 'polypeptide(L)' 'MELVVQNGLWCVAFYGDIGQRFKENLGSNVVPLPLESSVPRTEALTHLEKHIHTLSLDNLFPGGNSA' A
#
# COMPACT_ATOMS: atom_id res chain seq x y z
N MET A 1 -5.72 5.39 5.43
CA MET A 1 -4.36 4.94 5.03
C MET A 1 -3.35 5.90 5.62
N GLU A 2 -2.14 5.42 5.89
CA GLU A 2 -1.07 6.22 6.49
C GLU A 2 0.28 5.82 5.89
N LEU A 3 1.18 6.79 5.73
CA LEU A 3 2.55 6.54 5.29
C LEU A 3 3.43 6.25 6.51
N VAL A 4 3.97 5.04 6.58
CA VAL A 4 4.82 4.55 7.68
C VAL A 4 6.18 4.09 7.15
N VAL A 5 7.15 3.88 8.02
CA VAL A 5 8.45 3.29 7.65
C VAL A 5 8.54 1.88 8.24
N GLN A 6 8.87 0.89 7.41
CA GLN A 6 9.23 -0.46 7.85
C GLN A 6 10.47 -0.93 7.12
N ASN A 7 11.41 -1.53 7.86
CA ASN A 7 12.65 -2.09 7.31
C ASN A 7 13.44 -1.12 6.41
N GLY A 8 13.42 0.18 6.74
CA GLY A 8 14.12 1.22 5.96
C GLY A 8 13.43 1.62 4.65
N LEU A 9 12.21 1.16 4.41
CA LEU A 9 11.39 1.55 3.25
C LEU A 9 10.15 2.33 3.70
N TRP A 10 9.71 3.25 2.85
CA TRP A 10 8.37 3.81 2.98
C TRP A 10 7.33 2.74 2.69
N CYS A 11 6.24 2.73 3.44
CA CYS A 11 5.14 1.80 3.27
C CYS A 11 3.80 2.51 3.48
N VAL A 12 2.74 1.96 2.89
CA VAL A 12 1.36 2.41 3.10
C VAL A 12 0.67 1.42 4.01
N ALA A 13 0.28 1.89 5.19
CA ALA A 13 -0.56 1.14 6.12
C ALA A 13 -2.04 1.40 5.81
N PHE A 14 -2.80 0.33 5.62
CA PHE A 14 -4.24 0.35 5.44
C PHE A 14 -4.94 -0.05 6.75
N TYR A 15 -6.06 0.61 7.05
CA TYR A 15 -6.84 0.44 8.28
C TYR A 15 -8.32 0.22 7.94
N GLY A 16 -9.11 -0.18 8.94
CA GLY A 16 -10.53 -0.51 8.76
C GLY A 16 -10.72 -1.74 7.85
N ASP A 17 -11.89 -1.81 7.20
CA ASP A 17 -12.26 -2.94 6.34
C ASP A 17 -11.25 -3.21 5.22
N ILE A 18 -10.69 -2.14 4.65
CA ILE A 18 -9.64 -2.26 3.62
C ILE A 18 -8.39 -2.91 4.21
N GLY A 19 -7.90 -2.40 5.35
CA GLY A 19 -6.74 -3.00 6.05
C GLY A 19 -6.96 -4.45 6.42
N GLN A 20 -8.17 -4.81 6.85
CA GLN A 20 -8.54 -6.19 7.14
C GLN A 20 -8.48 -7.07 5.88
N ARG A 21 -9.08 -6.63 4.77
CA ARG A 21 -9.02 -7.36 3.48
C ARG A 21 -7.59 -7.55 2.99
N PHE A 22 -6.73 -6.54 3.12
CA PHE A 22 -5.31 -6.66 2.80
C PHE A 22 -4.63 -7.74 3.68
N LYS A 23 -4.89 -7.71 4.99
CA LYS A 23 -4.34 -8.70 5.91
C LYS A 23 -4.82 -10.12 5.63
N GLU A 24 -6.10 -10.28 5.27
CA GLU A 24 -6.70 -11.59 4.95
C GLU A 24 -6.16 -12.17 3.64
N ASN A 25 -5.96 -11.34 2.60
CA ASN A 25 -5.54 -11.82 1.29
C ASN A 25 -4.02 -11.87 1.09
N LEU A 26 -3.27 -10.93 1.69
CA LEU A 26 -1.81 -10.79 1.51
C LEU A 26 -1.00 -11.05 2.78
N GLY A 27 -1.66 -11.36 3.91
CA GLY A 27 -1.00 -11.58 5.19
C GLY A 27 -0.52 -10.31 5.90
N SER A 28 -0.64 -9.15 5.26
CA SER A 28 -0.19 -7.85 5.79
C SER A 28 -1.15 -6.74 5.36
N ASN A 29 -1.40 -5.79 6.25
CA ASN A 29 -2.12 -4.55 5.96
C ASN A 29 -1.17 -3.40 5.57
N VAL A 30 0.12 -3.70 5.39
CA VAL A 30 1.18 -2.75 5.04
C VAL A 30 1.77 -3.14 3.70
N VAL A 31 1.75 -2.20 2.75
CA VAL A 31 2.31 -2.39 1.41
C VAL A 31 3.58 -1.54 1.28
N PRO A 32 4.75 -2.14 1.01
CA PRO A 32 5.97 -1.37 0.81
C PRO A 32 5.91 -0.57 -0.49
N LEU A 33 6.42 0.66 -0.43
CA LEU A 33 6.70 1.48 -1.59
C LEU A 33 8.14 1.22 -2.06
N PRO A 34 8.44 1.35 -3.36
CA PRO A 34 9.79 1.22 -3.89
C PRO A 34 10.63 2.48 -3.60
N LEU A 35 10.61 2.96 -2.36
CA LEU A 35 11.30 4.15 -1.89
C LEU A 35 11.93 3.89 -0.53
N GLU A 36 13.20 4.27 -0.40
CA GLU A 36 13.91 4.23 0.89
C GLU A 36 13.40 5.31 1.84
N SER A 37 13.47 5.05 3.15
CA SER A 37 13.07 6.00 4.19
C SER A 37 13.94 7.26 4.27
N SER A 38 15.07 7.27 3.55
CA SER A 38 15.92 8.44 3.33
C SER A 38 15.24 9.50 2.44
N VAL A 39 14.30 9.08 1.59
CA VAL A 39 13.50 9.98 0.75
C VAL A 39 12.58 10.82 1.64
N PRO A 40 12.51 12.16 1.44
CA PRO A 40 11.62 13.01 2.21
C PRO A 40 10.15 12.56 2.13
N ARG A 41 9.44 12.68 3.25
CA ARG A 41 8.02 12.28 3.35
C ARG A 41 7.15 12.93 2.26
N THR A 42 7.41 14.19 1.91
CA THR A 42 6.69 14.92 0.86
C THR A 42 6.86 14.26 -0.52
N GLU A 43 8.07 13.82 -0.86
CA GLU A 43 8.33 13.12 -2.12
C GLU A 43 7.71 11.72 -2.13
N ALA A 44 7.78 11.02 -1.00
CA ALA A 44 7.12 9.72 -0.85
C ALA A 44 5.58 9.83 -0.98
N LEU A 45 4.98 10.90 -0.45
CA LEU A 45 3.56 11.21 -0.65
C LEU A 45 3.25 11.51 -2.12
N THR A 46 4.03 12.36 -2.79
CA THR A 46 3.83 12.64 -4.22
C THR A 46 3.97 11.38 -5.07
N HIS A 47 4.90 10.49 -4.73
CA HIS A 47 5.04 9.22 -5.43
C HIS A 47 3.83 8.31 -5.19
N LEU A 48 3.33 8.24 -3.95
CA LEU A 48 2.11 7.52 -3.62
C LEU A 48 0.91 8.06 -4.41
N GLU A 49 0.70 9.37 -4.44
CA GLU A 49 -0.41 10.00 -5.17
C GLU A 49 -0.39 9.67 -6.66
N LYS A 50 0.79 9.60 -7.29
CA LYS A 50 0.94 9.21 -8.69
C LYS A 50 0.61 7.74 -8.95
N HIS A 51 0.84 6.87 -7.97
CA HIS A 51 0.68 5.42 -8.10
C HIS A 51 -0.52 4.88 -7.32
N ILE A 52 -1.34 5.73 -6.70
CA ILE A 52 -2.43 5.26 -5.86
C ILE A 52 -3.48 4.47 -6.66
N HIS A 53 -3.63 4.79 -7.95
CA HIS A 53 -4.49 4.05 -8.86
C HIS A 53 -3.99 2.62 -9.14
N THR A 54 -2.68 2.39 -9.12
CA THR A 54 -2.12 1.03 -9.26
C THR A 54 -2.26 0.24 -7.95
N LEU A 55 -2.40 0.94 -6.82
CA LEU A 55 -2.75 0.37 -5.52
C LEU A 55 -4.26 0.24 -5.28
N SER A 56 -5.10 0.50 -6.29
CA SER A 56 -6.54 0.25 -6.17
C SER A 56 -6.80 -1.23 -5.88
N LEU A 57 -7.78 -1.49 -5.02
CA LEU A 57 -8.19 -2.86 -4.67
C LEU A 57 -8.55 -3.69 -5.91
N ASP A 58 -9.07 -3.07 -6.97
CA ASP A 58 -9.38 -3.76 -8.23
C ASP A 58 -8.13 -4.23 -9.00
N ASN A 59 -6.98 -3.60 -8.77
CA ASN A 59 -5.70 -4.00 -9.39
C ASN A 59 -4.91 -4.98 -8.52
N LEU A 60 -5.01 -4.83 -7.19
CA LEU A 60 -4.33 -5.70 -6.23
C LEU A 60 -5.11 -6.99 -5.94
N PHE A 61 -6.44 -6.91 -6.06
CA PHE A 61 -7.39 -8.01 -6.00
C PHE A 61 -8.27 -7.92 -7.23
N PRO A 62 -7.73 -8.15 -8.45
CA PRO A 62 -8.58 -8.26 -9.63
C PRO A 62 -9.62 -9.31 -9.29
N GLY A 63 -10.89 -8.91 -9.29
CA GLY A 63 -12.01 -9.73 -8.86
C GLY A 63 -11.85 -11.09 -9.50
N GLY A 64 -11.36 -12.05 -8.73
CA GLY A 64 -11.05 -13.36 -9.26
C GLY A 64 -12.35 -13.87 -9.81
N ASN A 65 -12.38 -14.13 -11.12
CA ASN A 65 -13.35 -15.04 -11.69
C ASN A 65 -13.18 -16.37 -10.96
N SER A 66 -13.85 -16.51 -9.82
CA SER A 66 -14.24 -17.79 -9.28
C SER A 66 -15.38 -18.24 -10.18
N ALA A 67 -14.99 -18.76 -11.35
CA ALA A 67 -15.87 -19.58 -12.18
C ALA A 67 -16.08 -20.93 -11.48
#